data_AF-A0A485NP09-F1
#
_entry.id   AF-A0A485NP09-F1
#
_cell.length_a   1.000
_cell.length_b   1.000
_cell.length_c   1.000
_cell.angle_alpha   90.00
_cell.angle_beta   90.00
_cell.angle_gamma   90.00
#
_symmetry.space_group_name_H-M   'P 1'
#
loop_
_entity.id
_entity.type
_entity.pdbx_description
1 polymer ?
#
loop_
_entity_poly.entity_id
_entity_poly.type
_entity_poly.pdbx_seq_one_letter_code
_entity_poly.pdbx_strand_id
1 'polypeptide(L)'
;KDASVRMKCILALKALYEKRESAMKLGLFFHKFKKRILSMTQDRQPEITSECMQLLRLISEHYVGVFSSMEYVFLFQFVYAAYRPMATAAGELICKRLLAPPPQEGFFGQNPPDEFDRNIQNMKTLIDFYLQGEFHRHVPYLVDGLWDAAPALVRNWECMTALLLEPRGGRQALTSQQERVLIEILVAAVRQAAEGHPPAGRELGKRAAREVDGTRRWRERASMSRHFVKVLPQLLSKFAADKEKVTPLLQIPQYCNLDVYDKDGLGSVSHGTPPLPLPRLQAWGTAATTSSVPVSCHLPKAW
;
A
#
# COMPACT_ATOMS: atom_id res chain seq x y z
N LYS A 1 24.25 -25.28 -11.53
CA LYS A 1 24.32 -24.11 -12.46
C LYS A 1 23.07 -24.03 -13.33
N ASP A 2 22.50 -25.16 -13.73
CA ASP A 2 21.18 -25.21 -14.36
C ASP A 2 20.09 -24.62 -13.45
N ALA A 3 19.22 -23.80 -14.02
CA ALA A 3 18.11 -23.16 -13.33
C ALA A 3 16.93 -24.12 -13.10
N SER A 4 16.69 -25.07 -14.01
CA SER A 4 15.67 -26.12 -13.84
C SER A 4 15.95 -26.96 -12.61
N VAL A 5 17.22 -27.32 -12.39
CA VAL A 5 17.65 -28.07 -11.20
C VAL A 5 17.40 -27.24 -9.93
N ARG A 6 17.75 -25.95 -9.92
CA ARG A 6 17.53 -25.07 -8.75
C ARG A 6 16.05 -24.95 -8.41
N MET A 7 15.20 -24.74 -9.42
CA MET A 7 13.76 -24.67 -9.26
C MET A 7 13.20 -25.96 -8.66
N LYS A 8 13.55 -27.12 -9.23
CA LYS A 8 13.11 -28.43 -8.71
C LYS A 8 13.54 -28.64 -7.25
N CYS A 9 14.76 -28.24 -6.88
CA CYS A 9 15.22 -28.30 -5.49
C CYS A 9 14.37 -27.43 -4.55
N ILE A 10 14.05 -26.19 -4.93
CA ILE A 10 13.20 -25.32 -4.10
C ILE A 10 11.81 -25.92 -3.94
N LEU A 11 11.19 -26.34 -5.05
CA LEU A 11 9.83 -26.91 -5.02
C LEU A 11 9.77 -28.18 -4.15
N ALA A 12 10.78 -29.05 -4.24
CA ALA A 12 10.88 -30.22 -3.39
C ALA A 12 11.01 -29.84 -1.91
N LEU A 13 11.83 -28.85 -1.58
CA LEU A 13 11.95 -28.35 -0.21
C LEU A 13 10.64 -27.73 0.29
N LYS A 14 9.96 -26.92 -0.52
CA LYS A 14 8.66 -26.34 -0.18
C LYS A 14 7.65 -27.42 0.20
N ALA A 15 7.51 -28.45 -0.63
CA ALA A 15 6.60 -29.57 -0.37
C ALA A 15 6.92 -30.31 0.95
N LEU A 16 8.20 -30.36 1.36
CA LEU A 16 8.59 -30.92 2.65
C LEU A 16 8.23 -29.98 3.81
N TYR A 17 8.40 -28.67 3.65
CA TYR A 17 8.05 -27.69 4.68
C TYR A 17 6.55 -27.48 4.83
N GLU A 18 5.74 -27.68 3.80
CA GLU A 18 4.27 -27.66 3.91
C GLU A 18 3.74 -28.72 4.89
N LYS A 19 4.47 -29.82 5.06
CA LYS A 19 4.11 -30.88 6.01
C LYS A 19 4.80 -30.65 7.35
N ARG A 20 4.04 -30.23 8.37
CA ARG A 20 4.56 -29.93 9.72
C ARG A 20 5.50 -31.01 10.27
N GLU A 21 5.14 -32.29 10.17
CA GLU A 21 5.96 -33.40 10.66
C GLU A 21 7.32 -33.53 9.96
N SER A 22 7.34 -33.26 8.66
CA SER A 22 8.58 -33.26 7.87
C SER A 22 9.40 -32.02 8.18
N ALA A 23 8.74 -30.86 8.23
CA ALA A 23 9.35 -29.59 8.62
C ALA A 23 10.10 -29.73 9.95
N MET A 24 9.49 -30.26 11.02
CA MET A 24 10.15 -30.36 12.33
C MET A 24 11.49 -31.14 12.30
N LYS A 25 11.68 -32.07 11.36
CA LYS A 25 12.92 -32.87 11.21
C LYS A 25 14.02 -32.17 10.41
N LEU A 26 13.72 -31.06 9.72
CA LEU A 26 14.64 -30.38 8.81
C LEU A 26 15.45 -29.24 9.46
N GLY A 27 15.48 -29.14 10.79
CA GLY A 27 16.13 -28.01 11.47
C GLY A 27 17.63 -27.93 11.20
N LEU A 28 18.33 -29.06 11.33
CA LEU A 28 19.77 -29.16 11.04
C LEU A 28 20.09 -28.94 9.56
N PHE A 29 19.21 -29.43 8.67
CA PHE A 29 19.34 -29.19 7.24
C PHE A 29 19.28 -27.70 6.95
N PHE A 30 18.25 -27.01 7.47
CA PHE A 30 18.12 -25.58 7.25
C PHE A 30 19.31 -24.82 7.80
N HIS A 31 19.73 -25.10 9.04
CA HIS A 31 20.88 -24.44 9.65
C HIS A 31 22.13 -24.56 8.78
N LYS A 32 22.42 -25.74 8.23
CA LYS A 32 23.56 -25.98 7.35
C LYS A 32 23.46 -25.25 6.00
N PHE A 33 22.28 -25.17 5.41
CA PHE A 33 22.07 -24.62 4.06
C PHE A 33 21.51 -23.20 4.03
N LYS A 34 21.25 -22.59 5.18
CA LYS A 34 20.58 -21.28 5.34
C LYS A 34 21.19 -20.19 4.44
N LYS A 35 22.52 -20.01 4.50
CA LYS A 35 23.23 -19.00 3.69
C LYS A 35 22.99 -19.22 2.19
N ARG A 36 23.00 -20.48 1.75
CA ARG A 36 22.76 -20.82 0.35
C ARG A 36 21.32 -20.52 -0.06
N ILE A 37 20.35 -20.90 0.75
CA ILE A 37 18.93 -20.64 0.47
C ILE A 37 18.66 -19.14 0.45
N LEU A 38 19.19 -18.36 1.41
CA LEU A 38 19.09 -16.90 1.40
C LEU A 38 19.65 -16.29 0.11
N SER A 39 20.82 -16.76 -0.37
CA SER A 39 21.40 -16.27 -1.63
C SER A 39 20.52 -16.54 -2.86
N MET A 40 19.62 -17.52 -2.81
CA MET A 40 18.70 -17.84 -3.93
C MET A 40 17.54 -16.85 -4.04
N THR A 41 17.31 -15.98 -3.05
CA THR A 41 16.40 -14.84 -3.19
C THR A 41 16.92 -13.77 -4.17
N GLN A 42 18.21 -13.85 -4.53
CA GLN A 42 18.87 -13.01 -5.52
C GLN A 42 19.31 -13.81 -6.75
N ASP A 43 18.58 -14.89 -7.07
CA ASP A 43 18.79 -15.64 -8.31
C ASP A 43 18.51 -14.78 -9.55
N ARG A 44 19.05 -15.18 -10.70
CA ARG A 44 18.84 -14.49 -11.98
C ARG A 44 17.43 -14.67 -12.52
N GLN A 45 16.75 -15.77 -12.15
CA GLN A 45 15.40 -16.05 -12.61
C GLN A 45 14.37 -15.57 -11.57
N PRO A 46 13.44 -14.68 -11.94
CA PRO A 46 12.48 -14.11 -11.01
C PRO A 46 11.57 -15.18 -10.38
N GLU A 47 11.21 -16.22 -11.14
CA GLU A 47 10.40 -17.34 -10.63
C GLU A 47 11.12 -18.09 -9.50
N ILE A 48 12.44 -18.32 -9.64
CA ILE A 48 13.24 -18.98 -8.61
C ILE A 48 13.29 -18.11 -7.35
N THR A 49 13.46 -16.79 -7.50
CA THR A 49 13.49 -15.88 -6.36
C THR A 49 12.18 -15.88 -5.59
N SER A 50 11.03 -15.83 -6.27
CA SER A 50 9.71 -15.84 -5.63
C SER A 50 9.42 -17.17 -4.93
N GLU A 51 9.75 -18.30 -5.58
CA GLU A 51 9.60 -19.63 -4.96
C GLU A 51 10.50 -19.77 -3.74
N CYS A 52 11.74 -19.25 -3.81
CA CYS A 52 12.64 -19.24 -2.66
C CYS A 52 12.12 -18.37 -1.51
N MET A 53 11.50 -17.22 -1.81
CA MET A 53 10.92 -16.37 -0.78
C MET A 53 9.74 -17.05 -0.06
N GLN A 54 8.87 -17.72 -0.81
CA GLN A 54 7.78 -18.51 -0.23
C GLN A 54 8.30 -19.67 0.63
N LEU A 55 9.40 -20.32 0.23
CA LEU A 55 10.08 -21.32 1.05
C LEU A 55 10.56 -20.72 2.38
N LEU A 56 11.25 -19.59 2.35
CA LEU A 56 11.75 -18.92 3.56
C LEU A 56 10.60 -18.49 4.49
N ARG A 57 9.48 -18.05 3.91
CA ARG A 57 8.25 -17.78 4.66
C ARG A 57 7.72 -19.01 5.39
N LEU A 58 7.58 -20.14 4.70
CA LEU A 58 7.19 -21.42 5.31
C LEU A 58 8.15 -21.84 6.42
N ILE A 59 9.45 -21.77 6.17
CA ILE A 59 10.49 -22.12 7.15
C ILE A 59 10.35 -21.26 8.41
N SER A 60 10.08 -19.96 8.25
CA SER A 60 9.86 -19.08 9.39
C SER A 60 8.72 -19.59 10.27
N GLU A 61 7.59 -20.04 9.69
CA GLU A 61 6.40 -20.53 10.41
C GLU A 61 6.70 -21.70 11.33
N HIS A 62 7.60 -22.58 10.92
CA HIS A 62 7.99 -23.74 11.69
C HIS A 62 9.03 -23.45 12.76
N TYR A 63 9.86 -22.43 12.55
CA TYR A 63 10.98 -22.12 13.43
C TYR A 63 10.95 -20.64 13.83
N VAL A 64 10.44 -20.38 15.03
CA VAL A 64 10.47 -19.03 15.61
C VAL A 64 11.93 -18.61 15.81
N GLY A 65 12.27 -17.37 15.42
CA GLY A 65 13.63 -16.83 15.56
C GLY A 65 14.67 -17.43 14.60
N VAL A 66 14.24 -18.14 13.55
CA VAL A 66 15.17 -18.81 12.62
C VAL A 66 16.04 -17.84 11.81
N PHE A 67 15.55 -16.61 11.60
CA PHE A 67 16.28 -15.52 10.97
C PHE A 67 16.66 -14.46 12.00
N SER A 68 17.84 -13.88 11.84
CA SER A 68 18.28 -12.72 12.62
C SER A 68 17.51 -11.46 12.18
N SER A 69 17.57 -10.39 12.98
CA SER A 69 16.94 -9.11 12.63
C SER A 69 17.45 -8.57 11.29
N MET A 70 18.75 -8.68 11.02
CA MET A 70 19.35 -8.24 9.75
C MET A 70 18.87 -9.07 8.56
N GLU A 71 18.68 -10.38 8.75
CA GLU A 71 18.13 -11.25 7.71
C GLU A 71 16.66 -10.94 7.43
N TYR A 72 15.86 -10.62 8.47
CA TYR A 72 14.49 -10.16 8.25
C TYR A 72 14.44 -8.84 7.50
N VAL A 73 15.29 -7.86 7.85
CA VAL A 73 15.39 -6.59 7.10
C VAL A 73 15.71 -6.86 5.63
N PHE A 74 16.69 -7.74 5.35
CA PHE A 74 17.05 -8.17 4.00
C PHE A 74 15.92 -8.89 3.26
N LEU A 75 15.06 -9.63 3.96
CA LEU A 75 13.92 -10.30 3.33
C LEU A 75 12.76 -9.34 3.10
N PHE A 76 12.44 -8.47 4.06
CA PHE A 76 11.32 -7.56 3.96
C PHE A 76 11.48 -6.53 2.84
N GLN A 77 12.71 -6.09 2.51
CA GLN A 77 12.95 -5.18 1.37
C GLN A 77 12.45 -5.71 0.02
N PHE A 78 12.30 -7.03 -0.14
CA PHE A 78 11.76 -7.60 -1.38
C PHE A 78 10.29 -7.27 -1.61
N VAL A 79 9.57 -6.70 -0.63
CA VAL A 79 8.24 -6.11 -0.83
C VAL A 79 8.26 -4.97 -1.87
N TYR A 80 9.43 -4.40 -2.17
CA TYR A 80 9.63 -3.40 -3.21
C TYR A 80 10.10 -3.98 -4.56
N ALA A 81 10.17 -5.30 -4.72
CA ALA A 81 10.59 -5.93 -5.97
C ALA A 81 9.65 -5.58 -7.13
N ALA A 82 10.19 -5.42 -8.34
CA ALA A 82 9.39 -5.22 -9.56
C ALA A 82 8.62 -6.49 -9.95
N TYR A 83 9.15 -7.67 -9.65
CA TYR A 83 8.44 -8.92 -9.89
C TYR A 83 7.38 -9.15 -8.81
N ARG A 84 6.10 -8.93 -9.16
CA ARG A 84 4.97 -8.95 -8.20
C ARG A 84 4.90 -10.23 -7.35
N PRO A 85 5.09 -11.46 -7.88
CA PRO A 85 5.06 -12.67 -7.05
C PRO A 85 6.12 -12.69 -5.93
N MET A 86 7.31 -12.11 -6.17
CA MET A 86 8.33 -11.93 -5.13
C MET A 86 7.85 -10.93 -4.07
N ALA A 87 7.31 -9.80 -4.51
CA ALA A 87 6.82 -8.76 -3.61
C ALA A 87 5.66 -9.24 -2.73
N THR A 88 4.71 -9.98 -3.29
CA THR A 88 3.59 -10.57 -2.53
C THR A 88 4.09 -11.61 -1.52
N ALA A 89 5.02 -12.48 -1.91
CA ALA A 89 5.61 -13.46 -0.98
C ALA A 89 6.36 -12.78 0.19
N ALA A 90 7.05 -11.66 -0.08
CA ALA A 90 7.67 -10.84 0.95
C ALA A 90 6.63 -10.13 1.83
N GLY A 91 5.54 -9.64 1.24
CA GLY A 91 4.40 -9.07 1.95
C GLY A 91 3.77 -10.05 2.94
N GLU A 92 3.57 -11.30 2.53
CA GLU A 92 3.09 -12.36 3.44
C GLU A 92 4.06 -12.60 4.61
N LEU A 93 5.36 -12.55 4.36
CA LEU A 93 6.37 -12.68 5.41
C LEU A 93 6.29 -11.51 6.41
N ILE A 94 6.13 -10.28 5.92
CA ILE A 94 5.89 -9.08 6.75
C ILE A 94 4.65 -9.28 7.61
N CYS A 95 3.53 -9.72 7.02
CA CYS A 95 2.29 -9.97 7.76
C CYS A 95 2.49 -10.97 8.90
N LYS A 96 3.24 -12.05 8.66
CA LYS A 96 3.45 -13.12 9.65
C LYS A 96 4.51 -12.80 10.70
N ARG A 97 5.49 -11.95 10.39
CA ARG A 97 6.68 -11.76 11.25
C ARG A 97 6.82 -10.37 11.84
N LEU A 98 6.28 -9.37 11.17
CA LEU A 98 6.32 -7.99 11.63
C LEU A 98 4.96 -7.55 12.22
N LEU A 99 3.86 -7.93 11.58
CA LEU A 99 2.52 -7.46 11.93
C LEU A 99 1.70 -8.43 12.80
N ALA A 100 2.13 -9.69 12.88
CA ALA A 100 1.46 -10.68 13.72
C ALA A 100 1.77 -10.39 15.19
N PRO A 101 0.76 -10.44 16.09
CA PRO A 101 1.01 -10.32 17.52
C PRO A 101 1.94 -11.46 17.98
N PRO A 102 2.83 -11.22 18.96
CA PRO A 102 3.57 -12.30 19.57
C PRO A 102 2.59 -13.35 20.12
N PRO A 103 2.92 -14.66 20.05
CA PRO A 103 2.08 -15.68 20.66
C PRO A 103 1.85 -15.31 22.12
N GLN A 104 0.58 -15.14 22.52
CA GLN A 104 0.24 -14.83 23.90
C GLN A 104 0.70 -15.98 24.78
N GLU A 105 1.77 -15.76 25.54
CA GLU A 105 2.09 -16.61 26.68
C GLU A 105 0.97 -16.41 27.71
N GLY A 106 0.43 -17.53 28.19
CA GLY A 106 -0.87 -17.59 28.85
C GLY A 106 -1.09 -16.52 29.91
N PHE A 107 -2.04 -15.63 29.66
CA PHE A 107 -2.70 -14.85 30.71
C PHE A 107 -4.19 -14.91 30.45
N PHE A 108 -4.89 -15.72 31.26
CA PHE A 108 -6.34 -15.76 31.28
C PHE A 108 -6.86 -14.37 31.67
N GLY A 109 -7.65 -13.73 30.80
CA GLY A 109 -8.56 -12.66 31.22
C GLY A 109 -8.51 -11.33 30.49
N GLN A 110 -7.67 -11.12 29.47
CA GLN A 110 -7.82 -9.95 28.60
C GLN A 110 -8.64 -10.33 27.38
N ASN A 111 -9.77 -9.64 27.18
CA ASN A 111 -10.47 -9.66 25.90
C ASN A 111 -9.45 -9.36 24.80
N PRO A 112 -9.45 -10.09 23.67
CA PRO A 112 -8.54 -9.79 22.58
C PRO A 112 -8.66 -8.29 22.25
N PRO A 113 -7.53 -7.58 22.02
CA PRO A 113 -7.58 -6.17 21.66
C PRO A 113 -8.52 -6.00 20.48
N ASP A 114 -9.34 -4.94 20.52
CA ASP A 114 -10.29 -4.62 19.46
C ASP A 114 -9.58 -4.71 18.10
N GLU A 115 -10.25 -5.31 17.11
CA GLU A 115 -9.68 -5.48 15.78
C GLU A 115 -9.24 -4.13 15.18
N PHE A 116 -10.00 -3.08 15.48
CA PHE A 116 -9.67 -1.71 15.11
C PHE A 116 -8.33 -1.26 15.74
N ASP A 117 -8.13 -1.53 17.03
CA ASP A 117 -6.91 -1.19 17.76
C ASP A 117 -5.69 -1.95 17.23
N ARG A 118 -5.87 -3.24 16.91
CA ARG A 118 -4.83 -4.04 16.27
C ARG A 118 -4.45 -3.46 14.91
N ASN A 119 -5.42 -3.05 14.10
CA ASN A 119 -5.16 -2.44 12.80
C ASN A 119 -4.42 -1.11 12.93
N ILE A 120 -4.75 -0.28 13.92
CA ILE A 120 -3.98 0.95 14.22
C ILE A 120 -2.53 0.61 14.56
N GLN A 121 -2.29 -0.35 15.44
CA GLN A 121 -0.93 -0.71 15.86
C GLN A 121 -0.12 -1.30 14.70
N ASN A 122 -0.75 -2.14 13.88
CA ASN A 122 -0.14 -2.70 12.68
C ASN A 122 0.17 -1.61 11.64
N MET A 123 -0.70 -0.60 11.50
CA MET A 123 -0.46 0.52 10.61
C MET A 123 0.73 1.36 11.08
N LYS A 124 0.82 1.66 12.39
CA LYS A 124 2.00 2.33 12.97
C LYS A 124 3.29 1.55 12.73
N THR A 125 3.25 0.24 12.99
CA THR A 125 4.39 -0.66 12.75
C THR A 125 4.81 -0.67 11.28
N LEU A 126 3.84 -0.66 10.34
CA LEU A 126 4.10 -0.59 8.91
C LEU A 126 4.73 0.74 8.49
N ILE A 127 4.26 1.86 9.05
CA ILE A 127 4.84 3.19 8.84
C ILE A 127 6.28 3.21 9.36
N ASP A 128 6.53 2.71 10.56
CA ASP A 128 7.87 2.68 11.15
C ASP A 128 8.83 1.81 10.31
N PHE A 129 8.35 0.66 9.82
CA PHE A 129 9.09 -0.17 8.87
C PHE A 129 9.45 0.60 7.59
N TYR A 130 8.48 1.32 7.01
CA TYR A 130 8.74 2.17 5.85
C TYR A 130 9.77 3.27 6.15
N LEU A 131 9.69 3.89 7.33
CA LEU A 131 10.58 4.98 7.74
C LEU A 131 12.01 4.49 8.05
N GLN A 132 12.19 3.24 8.45
CA GLN A 132 13.50 2.67 8.79
C GLN A 132 14.26 2.08 7.59
N GLY A 133 13.60 1.61 6.52
CA GLY A 133 14.29 0.84 5.46
C GLY A 133 15.20 1.66 4.53
N GLU A 134 16.48 1.35 4.35
CA GLU A 134 17.43 2.32 3.76
C GLU A 134 17.28 2.63 2.25
N PHE A 135 16.62 1.80 1.43
CA PHE A 135 16.61 1.96 -0.04
C PHE A 135 15.26 1.67 -0.72
N HIS A 136 15.03 2.28 -1.89
CA HIS A 136 13.92 2.03 -2.85
C HIS A 136 12.49 2.04 -2.27
N ARG A 137 12.20 3.06 -1.46
CA ARG A 137 10.90 3.26 -0.82
C ARG A 137 9.89 3.84 -1.81
N HIS A 138 9.01 2.99 -2.33
CA HIS A 138 7.84 3.43 -3.07
C HIS A 138 6.59 2.89 -2.39
N VAL A 139 5.80 3.79 -1.80
CA VAL A 139 4.56 3.43 -1.10
C VAL A 139 3.61 2.59 -1.97
N PRO A 140 3.40 2.89 -3.26
CA PRO A 140 2.54 2.05 -4.11
C PRO A 140 3.00 0.59 -4.18
N TYR A 141 4.31 0.35 -4.15
CA TYR A 141 4.88 -1.01 -4.18
C TYR A 141 4.69 -1.72 -2.84
N LEU A 142 4.82 -1.01 -1.72
CA LEU A 142 4.53 -1.56 -0.38
C LEU A 142 3.06 -1.97 -0.27
N VAL A 143 2.15 -1.08 -0.67
CA VAL A 143 0.70 -1.32 -0.65
C VAL A 143 0.32 -2.49 -1.53
N ASP A 144 0.84 -2.55 -2.77
CA ASP A 144 0.56 -3.67 -3.67
C ASP A 144 1.11 -5.01 -3.15
N GLY A 145 2.31 -5.01 -2.54
CA GLY A 145 2.91 -6.22 -1.97
C GLY A 145 2.08 -6.81 -0.82
N LEU A 146 1.36 -5.95 -0.09
CA LEU A 146 0.48 -6.32 1.01
C LEU A 146 -1.00 -6.45 0.61
N TRP A 147 -1.34 -6.15 -0.65
CA TRP A 147 -2.73 -6.01 -1.12
C TRP A 147 -3.60 -7.23 -0.87
N ASP A 148 -3.02 -8.41 -1.08
CA ASP A 148 -3.69 -9.70 -0.94
C ASP A 148 -3.40 -10.34 0.43
N ALA A 149 -2.23 -10.08 1.02
CA ALA A 149 -1.82 -10.67 2.30
C ALA A 149 -2.41 -9.97 3.54
N ALA A 150 -2.68 -8.66 3.47
CA ALA A 150 -3.24 -7.87 4.57
C ALA A 150 -4.34 -6.89 4.12
N PRO A 151 -5.44 -7.38 3.49
CA PRO A 151 -6.52 -6.53 3.02
C PRO A 151 -7.18 -5.72 4.16
N ALA A 152 -7.30 -6.32 5.35
CA ALA A 152 -7.84 -5.65 6.55
C ALA A 152 -7.00 -4.47 7.05
N LEU A 153 -5.73 -4.36 6.60
CA LEU A 153 -4.84 -3.27 6.92
C LEU A 153 -4.81 -2.23 5.79
N VAL A 154 -4.43 -2.65 4.58
CA VAL A 154 -4.16 -1.71 3.48
C VAL A 154 -5.42 -1.21 2.79
N ARG A 155 -6.56 -1.90 2.93
CA ARG A 155 -7.86 -1.44 2.39
C ARG A 155 -8.75 -0.81 3.45
N ASN A 156 -8.24 -0.59 4.66
CA ASN A 156 -9.00 -0.03 5.76
C ASN A 156 -8.81 1.49 5.86
N TRP A 157 -9.38 2.21 4.90
CA TRP A 157 -9.34 3.68 4.87
C TRP A 157 -10.01 4.33 6.08
N GLU A 158 -11.01 3.68 6.69
CA GLU A 158 -11.63 4.15 7.93
C GLU A 158 -10.61 4.21 9.07
N CYS A 159 -9.84 3.13 9.28
CA CYS A 159 -8.76 3.08 10.26
C CYS A 159 -7.66 4.11 9.97
N MET A 160 -7.22 4.22 8.70
CA MET A 160 -6.17 5.18 8.32
C MET A 160 -6.60 6.63 8.54
N THR A 161 -7.81 6.99 8.13
CA THR A 161 -8.32 8.36 8.29
C THR A 161 -8.65 8.69 9.74
N ALA A 162 -9.17 7.74 10.52
CA ALA A 162 -9.36 7.92 11.95
C ALA A 162 -8.02 8.21 12.65
N LEU A 163 -6.98 7.44 12.32
CA LEU A 163 -5.63 7.64 12.84
C LEU A 163 -5.02 9.00 12.43
N LEU A 164 -5.37 9.52 11.25
CA LEU A 164 -4.97 10.85 10.79
C LEU A 164 -5.74 11.99 11.46
N LEU A 165 -6.99 11.79 11.92
CA LEU A 165 -7.82 12.86 12.46
C LEU A 165 -7.75 12.97 13.99
N GLU A 166 -7.80 11.85 14.71
CA GLU A 166 -7.83 11.84 16.18
C GLU A 166 -6.89 10.77 16.75
N PRO A 167 -6.03 11.11 17.73
CA PRO A 167 -5.43 10.11 18.61
C PRO A 167 -6.53 9.57 19.56
N ARG A 168 -7.31 8.59 19.11
CA ARG A 168 -8.31 7.95 19.98
C ARG A 168 -7.63 7.29 21.18
N GLY A 169 -8.11 7.60 22.39
CA GLY A 169 -7.74 6.91 23.63
C GLY A 169 -6.38 7.28 24.24
N GLY A 170 -5.95 8.56 24.17
CA GLY A 170 -4.74 9.02 24.85
C GLY A 170 -3.43 8.43 24.30
N ARG A 171 -3.48 7.88 23.07
CA ARG A 171 -2.34 7.26 22.40
C ARG A 171 -1.41 8.33 21.82
N GLN A 172 -0.12 7.99 21.73
CA GLN A 172 0.89 8.85 21.10
C GLN A 172 0.43 9.26 19.69
N ALA A 173 0.38 10.57 19.48
CA ALA A 173 0.09 11.16 18.18
C ALA A 173 1.18 10.76 17.17
N LEU A 174 0.80 10.67 15.89
CA LEU A 174 1.76 10.45 14.83
C LEU A 174 2.69 11.66 14.70
N THR A 175 3.96 11.41 14.38
CA THR A 175 4.87 12.48 13.97
C THR A 175 4.46 13.02 12.60
N SER A 176 4.87 14.25 12.28
CA SER A 176 4.61 14.86 10.95
C SER A 176 5.07 13.95 9.79
N GLN A 177 6.19 13.23 9.96
CA GLN A 177 6.70 12.30 8.98
C GLN A 177 5.86 11.02 8.88
N GLN A 178 5.38 10.49 10.01
CA GLN A 178 4.46 9.34 10.03
C GLN A 178 3.11 9.69 9.38
N GLU A 179 2.57 10.89 9.65
CA GLU A 179 1.35 11.38 8.99
C GLU A 179 1.52 11.47 7.46
N ARG A 180 2.67 11.99 6.99
CA ARG A 180 2.99 12.09 5.56
C ARG A 180 2.97 10.70 4.89
N VAL A 181 3.63 9.72 5.50
CA VAL A 181 3.67 8.34 4.99
C VAL A 181 2.30 7.69 5.03
N LEU A 182 1.52 7.90 6.10
CA LEU A 182 0.16 7.37 6.19
C LEU A 182 -0.76 7.95 5.10
N ILE A 183 -0.62 9.23 4.78
CA ILE A 183 -1.33 9.86 3.68
C ILE A 183 -0.91 9.24 2.34
N GLU A 184 0.38 9.04 2.11
CA GLU A 184 0.85 8.36 0.89
C GLU A 184 0.30 6.92 0.79
N ILE A 185 0.25 6.17 1.90
CA ILE A 185 -0.31 4.80 1.96
C ILE A 185 -1.80 4.83 1.64
N LEU A 186 -2.54 5.76 2.25
CA LEU A 186 -3.96 5.95 2.02
C LEU A 186 -4.27 6.23 0.55
N VAL A 187 -3.54 7.16 -0.06
CA VAL A 187 -3.74 7.55 -1.47
C VAL A 187 -3.37 6.41 -2.41
N ALA A 188 -2.27 5.69 -2.14
CA ALA A 188 -1.89 4.52 -2.92
C ALA A 188 -2.94 3.40 -2.83
N ALA A 189 -3.50 3.15 -1.65
CA ALA A 189 -4.56 2.17 -1.46
C ALA A 189 -5.86 2.55 -2.19
N VAL A 190 -6.27 3.82 -2.08
CA VAL A 190 -7.42 4.39 -2.80
C VAL A 190 -7.25 4.24 -4.31
N ARG A 191 -6.07 4.63 -4.82
CA ARG A 191 -5.73 4.52 -6.24
C ARG A 191 -5.81 3.06 -6.72
N GLN A 192 -5.15 2.14 -6.03
CA GLN A 192 -5.13 0.72 -6.41
C GLN A 192 -6.52 0.07 -6.31
N ALA A 193 -7.36 0.48 -5.35
CA ALA A 193 -8.76 0.05 -5.25
C ALA A 193 -9.60 0.54 -6.44
N ALA A 194 -9.40 1.79 -6.86
CA ALA A 194 -10.18 2.41 -7.94
C ALA A 194 -9.75 1.96 -9.33
N GLU A 195 -8.44 1.88 -9.57
CA GLU A 195 -7.85 1.47 -10.86
C GLU A 195 -7.94 -0.06 -11.06
N GLY A 196 -7.85 -0.83 -9.97
CA GLY A 196 -7.98 -2.29 -10.00
C GLY A 196 -6.84 -3.01 -10.75
N HIS A 197 -5.68 -2.35 -10.87
CA HIS A 197 -4.44 -2.93 -11.36
C HIS A 197 -3.26 -2.57 -10.43
N PRO A 198 -2.18 -3.38 -10.42
CA PRO A 198 -0.95 -3.06 -9.67
C PRO A 198 -0.28 -1.76 -10.15
N PRO A 199 0.67 -1.20 -9.39
CA PRO A 199 1.44 -0.04 -9.82
C PRO A 199 2.31 -0.34 -11.05
N ALA A 200 2.70 0.73 -11.75
CA ALA A 200 3.56 0.65 -12.93
C ALA A 200 4.82 -0.20 -12.66
N GLY A 201 5.14 -1.12 -13.57
CA GLY A 201 6.25 -2.07 -13.43
C GLY A 201 5.89 -3.42 -12.79
N ARG A 202 4.69 -3.55 -12.18
CA ARG A 202 4.14 -4.82 -11.65
C ARG A 202 2.97 -5.38 -12.44
N GLU A 203 2.58 -4.68 -13.49
CA GLU A 203 1.56 -5.14 -14.42
C GLU A 203 2.12 -6.33 -15.21
N LEU A 204 1.60 -7.53 -14.94
CA LEU A 204 1.81 -8.67 -15.82
C LEU A 204 0.89 -8.48 -17.04
N GLY A 205 1.45 -8.63 -18.23
CA GLY A 205 0.78 -8.40 -19.50
C GLY A 205 -0.62 -9.01 -19.59
N LYS A 206 -1.55 -8.17 -20.07
CA LYS A 206 -2.96 -8.40 -20.46
C LYS A 206 -3.64 -9.72 -20.05
N ARG A 207 -4.78 -9.52 -19.37
CA ARG A 207 -6.02 -10.34 -19.29
C ARG A 207 -6.17 -11.21 -18.03
N ALA A 208 -7.16 -10.84 -17.20
CA ALA A 208 -8.43 -11.58 -17.06
C ALA A 208 -9.13 -11.26 -15.72
N ALA A 209 -9.39 -9.99 -15.41
CA ALA A 209 -10.35 -9.66 -14.35
C ALA A 209 -11.77 -9.72 -14.96
N ARG A 210 -12.42 -10.87 -14.79
CA ARG A 210 -13.77 -11.22 -15.25
C ARG A 210 -14.82 -10.22 -14.73
N GLU A 211 -15.92 -10.04 -15.44
CA GLU A 211 -17.08 -9.17 -15.08
C GLU A 211 -17.52 -9.22 -13.60
N VAL A 212 -17.33 -10.36 -12.92
CA VAL A 212 -17.60 -10.55 -11.47
C VAL A 212 -16.77 -9.60 -10.59
N ASP A 213 -15.55 -9.26 -11.04
CA ASP A 213 -14.68 -8.30 -10.36
C ASP A 213 -15.19 -6.86 -10.55
N GLY A 214 -15.90 -6.56 -11.64
CA GLY A 214 -16.47 -5.24 -11.94
C GLY A 214 -17.50 -4.78 -10.89
N THR A 215 -18.44 -5.65 -10.54
CA THR A 215 -19.47 -5.34 -9.52
C THR A 215 -18.88 -5.17 -8.13
N ARG A 216 -17.90 -6.01 -7.76
CA ARG A 216 -17.20 -5.91 -6.48
C ARG A 216 -16.38 -4.63 -6.41
N ARG A 217 -15.59 -4.34 -7.44
CA ARG A 217 -14.81 -3.09 -7.56
C ARG A 217 -15.70 -1.87 -7.48
N TRP A 218 -16.83 -1.89 -8.18
CA TRP A 218 -17.81 -0.81 -8.11
C TRP A 218 -18.33 -0.61 -6.67
N ARG A 219 -18.65 -1.69 -5.95
CA ARG A 219 -19.10 -1.63 -4.56
C ARG A 219 -18.02 -1.08 -3.62
N GLU A 220 -16.79 -1.57 -3.76
CA GLU A 220 -15.63 -1.08 -3.00
C GLU A 220 -15.40 0.42 -3.28
N ARG A 221 -15.42 0.83 -4.56
CA ARG A 221 -15.30 2.23 -4.99
C ARG A 221 -16.44 3.11 -4.47
N ALA A 222 -17.68 2.62 -4.48
CA ALA A 222 -18.82 3.35 -3.93
C ALA A 222 -18.70 3.50 -2.40
N SER A 223 -18.28 2.45 -1.70
CA SER A 223 -18.02 2.49 -0.24
C SER A 223 -16.94 3.51 0.11
N MET A 224 -15.81 3.44 -0.59
CA MET A 224 -14.71 4.38 -0.49
C MET A 224 -15.17 5.82 -0.72
N SER A 225 -15.98 6.05 -1.78
CA SER A 225 -16.49 7.39 -2.11
C SER A 225 -17.38 7.96 -1.00
N ARG A 226 -18.30 7.16 -0.46
CA ARG A 226 -19.16 7.56 0.67
C ARG A 226 -18.36 7.97 1.91
N HIS A 227 -17.25 7.27 2.18
CA HIS A 227 -16.34 7.60 3.27
C HIS A 227 -15.66 8.95 3.04
N PHE A 228 -15.00 9.11 1.89
CA PHE A 228 -14.19 10.30 1.63
C PHE A 228 -15.01 11.57 1.41
N VAL A 229 -16.27 11.49 0.95
CA VAL A 229 -17.18 12.65 0.93
C VAL A 229 -17.22 13.36 2.29
N LYS A 230 -17.28 12.58 3.38
CA LYS A 230 -17.45 13.11 4.75
C LYS A 230 -16.11 13.49 5.39
N VAL A 231 -15.06 12.73 5.09
CA VAL A 231 -13.79 12.76 5.83
C VAL A 231 -12.71 13.59 5.13
N LEU A 232 -12.73 13.67 3.79
CA LEU A 232 -11.73 14.42 3.03
C LEU A 232 -11.71 15.92 3.39
N PRO A 233 -12.85 16.63 3.53
CA PRO A 233 -12.84 18.04 3.93
C PRO A 233 -12.15 18.26 5.28
N GLN A 234 -12.35 17.35 6.24
CA GLN A 234 -11.73 17.41 7.56
C GLN A 234 -10.22 17.22 7.48
N LEU A 235 -9.76 16.25 6.67
CA LEU A 235 -8.33 16.03 6.43
C LEU A 235 -7.67 17.25 5.77
N LEU A 236 -8.31 17.82 4.76
CA LEU A 236 -7.81 19.02 4.07
C LEU A 236 -7.75 20.22 5.02
N SER A 237 -8.75 20.40 5.89
CA SER A 237 -8.74 21.44 6.91
C SER A 237 -7.61 21.24 7.92
N LYS A 238 -7.38 20.00 8.39
CA LYS A 238 -6.30 19.69 9.34
C LYS A 238 -4.92 19.97 8.75
N PHE A 239 -4.71 19.58 7.49
CA PHE A 239 -3.40 19.64 6.85
C PHE A 239 -3.20 20.86 5.93
N ALA A 240 -4.13 21.83 5.91
CA ALA A 240 -4.17 22.93 4.94
C ALA A 240 -2.85 23.69 4.77
N ALA A 241 -2.08 23.85 5.84
CA ALA A 241 -0.80 24.56 5.83
C ALA A 241 0.39 23.71 5.30
N ASP A 242 0.22 22.39 5.16
CA ASP A 242 1.26 21.46 4.73
C ASP A 242 1.03 21.00 3.28
N LYS A 243 1.75 21.63 2.37
CA LYS A 243 1.67 21.33 0.93
C LYS A 243 1.99 19.86 0.61
N GLU A 244 2.93 19.25 1.32
CA GLU A 244 3.35 17.87 1.07
C GLU A 244 2.27 16.86 1.46
N LYS A 245 1.48 17.17 2.49
CA LYS A 245 0.34 16.36 2.93
C LYS A 245 -0.93 16.64 2.12
N VAL A 246 -1.18 17.89 1.74
CA VAL A 246 -2.38 18.27 0.98
C VAL A 246 -2.35 17.79 -0.45
N THR A 247 -1.19 17.85 -1.11
CA THR A 247 -1.09 17.50 -2.55
C THR A 247 -1.56 16.06 -2.84
N PRO A 248 -1.15 15.02 -2.09
CA PRO A 248 -1.69 13.67 -2.27
C PRO A 248 -3.17 13.55 -1.91
N LEU A 249 -3.65 14.23 -0.86
CA LEU A 249 -5.06 14.18 -0.45
C LEU A 249 -6.00 14.71 -1.55
N LEU A 250 -5.56 15.74 -2.29
CA LEU A 250 -6.28 16.27 -3.46
C LEU A 250 -6.35 15.29 -4.64
N GLN A 251 -5.65 14.16 -4.59
CA GLN A 251 -5.76 13.11 -5.61
C GLN A 251 -6.95 12.18 -5.36
N ILE A 252 -7.43 12.07 -4.12
CA ILE A 252 -8.51 11.15 -3.73
C ILE A 252 -9.80 11.36 -4.56
N PRO A 253 -10.29 12.59 -4.79
CA PRO A 253 -11.51 12.81 -5.56
C PRO A 253 -11.49 12.22 -6.98
N GLN A 254 -10.31 12.14 -7.60
CA GLN A 254 -10.11 11.59 -8.95
C GLN A 254 -10.49 10.10 -9.03
N TYR A 255 -10.39 9.40 -7.90
CA TYR A 255 -10.64 7.97 -7.76
C TYR A 255 -12.06 7.66 -7.25
N CYS A 256 -12.78 8.66 -6.73
CA CYS A 256 -14.15 8.49 -6.26
C CYS A 256 -15.13 8.25 -7.42
N ASN A 257 -16.28 7.65 -7.10
CA ASN A 257 -17.43 7.56 -7.99
C ASN A 257 -18.35 8.76 -7.72
N LEU A 258 -18.44 9.67 -8.69
CA LEU A 258 -19.24 10.89 -8.58
C LEU A 258 -20.74 10.63 -8.59
N ASP A 259 -21.20 9.49 -9.13
CA ASP A 259 -22.64 9.13 -9.15
C ASP A 259 -23.21 8.95 -7.72
N VAL A 260 -22.34 8.66 -6.75
CA VAL A 260 -22.71 8.56 -5.33
C VAL A 260 -23.08 9.93 -4.76
N TYR A 261 -22.52 11.02 -5.30
CA TYR A 261 -22.79 12.38 -4.83
C TYR A 261 -24.19 12.86 -5.23
N ASP A 262 -24.70 12.37 -6.37
CA ASP A 262 -26.02 12.72 -6.90
C ASP A 262 -27.13 11.90 -6.23
N LYS A 263 -26.91 10.59 -6.03
CA LYS A 263 -27.92 9.67 -5.48
C LYS A 263 -28.14 9.78 -3.97
N ASP A 264 -27.11 10.13 -3.21
CA ASP A 264 -27.19 10.23 -1.74
C ASP A 264 -27.50 11.67 -1.26
N GLY A 265 -27.76 12.62 -2.17
CA GLY A 265 -28.08 14.01 -1.82
C GLY A 265 -26.93 14.79 -1.16
N LEU A 266 -25.69 14.29 -1.28
CA LEU A 266 -24.48 14.85 -0.65
C LEU A 266 -23.93 16.09 -1.40
N GLY A 267 -24.55 16.49 -2.51
CA GLY A 267 -24.22 17.71 -3.26
C GLY A 267 -24.61 19.01 -2.56
N SER A 268 -25.33 18.97 -1.44
CA SER A 268 -25.64 20.17 -0.66
C SER A 268 -24.44 20.57 0.20
N VAL A 269 -23.46 21.26 -0.41
CA VAL A 269 -22.67 22.23 0.35
C VAL A 269 -23.67 23.26 0.85
N SER A 270 -23.79 23.42 2.16
CA SER A 270 -24.62 24.43 2.79
C SER A 270 -24.20 25.82 2.28
N HIS A 271 -24.92 26.35 1.30
CA HIS A 271 -24.84 27.73 0.88
C HIS A 271 -25.40 28.61 2.02
N GLY A 272 -24.53 28.91 2.98
CA GLY A 272 -24.75 29.86 4.06
C GLY A 272 -24.18 31.25 3.77
N THR A 273 -23.93 31.59 2.51
CA THR A 273 -23.46 32.92 2.11
C THR A 273 -24.14 33.32 0.80
N PRO A 274 -24.86 34.46 0.75
CA PRO A 274 -25.45 34.94 -0.49
C PRO A 274 -24.32 35.36 -1.46
N PRO A 275 -24.49 35.16 -2.77
CA PRO A 275 -23.50 35.60 -3.74
C PRO A 275 -23.42 37.14 -3.73
N LEU A 276 -22.21 37.66 -3.52
CA LEU A 276 -21.90 39.07 -3.77
C LEU A 276 -22.24 39.38 -5.25
N PRO A 277 -22.93 40.49 -5.54
CA PRO A 277 -23.28 40.82 -6.92
C PRO A 277 -22.00 41.15 -7.71
N LEU A 278 -21.78 40.40 -8.80
CA LEU A 278 -20.74 40.72 -9.79
C LEU A 278 -21.04 42.10 -10.42
N PRO A 279 -20.04 42.99 -10.59
CA PRO A 279 -20.25 44.24 -11.27
C PRO A 279 -20.58 43.99 -12.75
N ARG A 280 -21.68 44.58 -13.23
CA ARG A 280 -22.03 44.62 -14.65
C ARG A 280 -20.92 45.36 -15.42
N LEU A 281 -20.19 44.65 -16.25
CA LEU A 281 -19.35 45.25 -17.30
C LEU A 281 -20.28 45.89 -18.34
N GLN A 282 -20.37 47.22 -18.31
CA GLN A 282 -20.94 47.99 -19.42
C GLN A 282 -20.01 47.88 -20.63
N ALA A 283 -20.61 47.56 -21.77
CA ALA A 283 -19.99 47.59 -23.07
C ALA A 283 -19.56 49.01 -23.44
N TRP A 284 -18.32 49.18 -23.88
CA TRP A 284 -17.94 50.21 -24.83
C TRP A 284 -17.19 49.57 -25.99
N GLY A 285 -17.69 49.85 -27.19
CA GLY A 285 -17.17 49.34 -28.44
C GLY A 285 -15.97 50.13 -28.97
N THR A 286 -15.33 49.47 -29.94
CA THR A 286 -14.56 50.03 -31.07
C THR A 286 -13.35 50.90 -30.76
N ALA A 287 -12.15 50.35 -31.03
CA ALA A 287 -11.30 50.83 -32.13
C ALA A 287 -10.15 49.84 -32.36
N ALA A 288 -9.96 49.45 -33.61
CA ALA A 288 -8.86 48.65 -34.09
C ALA A 288 -7.57 49.49 -34.17
N THR A 289 -6.42 48.88 -33.85
CA THR A 289 -5.17 49.16 -34.56
C THR A 289 -4.19 48.00 -34.40
N THR A 290 -3.65 47.63 -35.55
CA THR A 290 -2.63 46.62 -35.87
C THR A 290 -1.26 46.90 -35.25
N SER A 291 -0.58 45.85 -34.75
CA SER A 291 0.85 45.62 -35.06
C SER A 291 1.30 44.18 -34.78
N SER A 292 2.17 43.71 -35.66
CA SER A 292 2.94 42.45 -35.75
C SER A 292 3.71 42.07 -34.48
N VAL A 293 4.07 40.80 -34.21
CA VAL A 293 5.20 40.04 -34.77
C VAL A 293 5.11 38.57 -34.25
N PRO A 294 5.51 37.53 -35.03
CA PRO A 294 5.46 36.13 -34.60
C PRO A 294 6.71 35.73 -33.79
N VAL A 295 6.55 34.90 -32.75
CA VAL A 295 7.68 34.29 -32.03
C VAL A 295 7.62 32.77 -32.16
N SER A 296 8.73 32.26 -32.69
CA SER A 296 9.04 30.89 -33.08
C SER A 296 9.12 29.93 -31.88
N CYS A 297 8.56 28.72 -32.05
CA CYS A 297 8.76 27.59 -31.15
C CYS A 297 10.11 26.91 -31.43
N HIS A 298 11.01 26.92 -30.46
CA HIS A 298 12.17 26.03 -30.43
C HIS A 298 12.14 25.16 -29.17
N LEU A 299 11.81 23.87 -29.36
CA LEU A 299 12.25 22.78 -28.48
C LEU A 299 13.73 22.49 -28.72
N PRO A 300 14.49 22.14 -27.67
CA PRO A 300 15.62 21.23 -27.80
C PRO A 300 15.34 19.89 -27.12
N LYS A 301 15.77 18.84 -27.83
CA LYS A 301 15.76 17.43 -27.47
C LYS A 301 16.84 17.10 -26.42
N ALA A 302 16.50 16.10 -25.60
CA ALA A 302 17.29 14.95 -25.16
C ALA A 302 18.78 15.13 -24.82
N TRP A 303 19.12 14.74 -23.58
CA TRP A 303 20.12 13.72 -23.26
C TRP A 303 19.56 12.83 -22.14
#